data_AF-A0A6I3CZT7-F1
#
_entry.id   AF-A0A6I3CZT7-F1
#
_cell.length_a   1.000
_cell.length_b   1.000
_cell.length_c   1.000
_cell.angle_alpha   90.00
_cell.angle_beta   90.00
_cell.angle_gamma   90.00
#
_symmetry.space_group_name_H-M   'P 1'
#
loop_
_entity.id
_entity.type
_entity.pdbx_description
1 polymer ?
#
loop_
_entity_poly.entity_id
_entity_poly.type
_entity_poly.pdbx_seq_one_letter_code
_entity_poly.pdbx_strand_id
1 'polypeptide(L)'
;MTMPAEDRPLIDHMVHTHELPPLPQRESRIIASQWIEAPNEIMTLGDDLQADPGYLRRINRYLLWRAGPAVRARARYAAVDSTDLERIWTFELDAEGNGEGLGPDGMIHSRFRTWKESLRDDPELGSESESDEVS
;
A
#
# COMPACT_ATOMS: atom_id res chain seq x y z
N MET A 1 14.82 -22.45 6.37
CA MET A 1 13.80 -22.52 5.30
C MET A 1 13.10 -21.17 5.29
N THR A 2 13.01 -20.50 4.13
CA THR A 2 12.29 -19.21 4.03
C THR A 2 10.80 -19.51 3.97
N MET A 3 10.03 -19.09 4.97
CA MET A 3 8.57 -19.18 4.95
C MET A 3 8.00 -18.21 3.89
N PRO A 4 7.11 -18.68 2.98
CA PRO A 4 6.35 -17.82 2.09
C PRO A 4 5.62 -16.72 2.87
N ALA A 5 5.41 -15.55 2.25
CA ALA A 5 4.75 -14.44 2.93
C ALA A 5 3.29 -14.73 3.33
N GLU A 6 2.65 -15.66 2.63
CA GLU A 6 1.28 -16.11 2.91
C GLU A 6 1.18 -17.12 4.06
N ASP A 7 2.24 -17.90 4.33
CA ASP A 7 2.30 -18.87 5.43
C ASP A 7 2.72 -18.25 6.77
N ARG A 8 3.02 -16.94 6.80
CA ARG A 8 3.42 -16.25 8.02
C ARG A 8 2.21 -16.07 8.94
N PRO A 9 2.38 -16.25 10.26
CA PRO A 9 1.33 -15.95 11.22
C PRO A 9 0.89 -14.49 11.09
N LEU A 10 -0.42 -14.28 11.19
CA LEU A 10 -0.96 -12.95 11.40
C LEU A 10 -0.50 -12.43 12.77
N ILE A 11 -0.33 -11.13 12.89
CA ILE A 11 -0.13 -10.52 14.22
C ILE A 11 -1.34 -10.83 15.11
N ASP A 12 -1.16 -10.90 16.42
CA ASP A 12 -2.25 -11.22 17.37
C ASP A 12 -2.96 -9.98 17.92
N HIS A 13 -2.48 -8.79 17.56
CA HIS A 13 -2.99 -7.50 18.01
C HIS A 13 -3.38 -6.61 16.81
N MET A 14 -4.14 -5.56 17.10
CA MET A 14 -4.39 -4.49 16.14
C MET A 14 -3.27 -3.46 16.22
N VAL A 15 -2.94 -2.83 15.08
CA VAL A 15 -1.87 -1.84 14.95
C VAL A 15 -2.40 -0.51 14.44
N HIS A 16 -1.81 0.58 14.92
CA HIS A 16 -2.04 1.92 14.40
C HIS A 16 -1.17 2.23 13.18
N THR A 17 -1.54 3.29 12.45
CA THR A 17 -0.82 3.78 11.27
C THR A 17 0.67 4.02 11.55
N HIS A 18 0.99 4.57 12.72
CA HIS A 18 2.37 4.89 13.13
C HIS A 18 3.18 3.66 13.58
N GLU A 19 2.53 2.55 13.90
CA GLU A 19 3.16 1.29 14.30
C GLU A 19 3.50 0.41 13.09
N LEU A 20 2.98 0.74 11.91
CA LEU A 20 3.28 0.01 10.67
C LEU A 20 4.77 0.11 10.33
N PRO A 21 5.48 -1.02 10.25
CA PRO A 21 6.93 -1.01 10.12
C PRO A 21 7.36 -0.51 8.75
N PRO A 22 8.47 0.24 8.65
CA PRO A 22 8.95 0.75 7.37
C PRO A 22 9.43 -0.36 6.42
N LEU A 23 9.88 -1.48 6.98
CA LEU A 23 10.44 -2.62 6.25
C LEU A 23 9.46 -3.80 6.20
N PRO A 24 9.56 -4.65 5.15
CA PRO A 24 8.73 -5.85 5.06
C PRO A 24 9.01 -6.82 6.21
N GLN A 25 7.94 -7.23 6.89
CA GLN A 25 7.99 -8.16 8.01
C GLN A 25 8.27 -9.58 7.53
N ARG A 26 9.32 -10.22 8.05
CA ARG A 26 9.74 -11.58 7.64
C ARG A 26 9.09 -12.69 8.46
N GLU A 27 8.59 -12.35 9.64
CA GLU A 27 8.12 -13.32 10.65
C GLU A 27 6.61 -13.27 10.85
N SER A 28 5.98 -12.14 10.53
CA SER A 28 4.53 -11.94 10.68
C SER A 28 3.94 -11.23 9.47
N ARG A 29 2.62 -11.34 9.30
CA ARG A 29 1.85 -10.60 8.29
C ARG A 29 0.82 -9.70 9.00
N ILE A 30 0.62 -8.50 8.46
CA ILE A 30 -0.44 -7.58 8.89
C ILE A 30 -1.45 -7.52 7.75
N ILE A 31 -2.73 -7.72 8.06
CA ILE A 31 -3.84 -7.54 7.10
C ILE A 31 -4.61 -6.25 7.38
N ALA A 32 -5.38 -5.78 6.39
CA ALA A 32 -6.16 -4.56 6.51
C ALA A 32 -7.05 -4.53 7.76
N SER A 33 -7.69 -5.66 8.10
CA SER A 33 -8.56 -5.79 9.28
C SER A 33 -7.83 -5.64 10.63
N GLN A 34 -6.49 -5.70 10.64
CA GLN A 34 -5.68 -5.50 11.84
C GLN A 34 -5.17 -4.06 11.97
N TRP A 35 -5.36 -3.24 10.95
CA TRP A 35 -5.03 -1.82 11.00
C TRP A 35 -6.25 -1.03 11.49
N ILE A 36 -6.13 -0.41 12.66
CA ILE A 36 -7.25 0.24 13.37
C ILE A 36 -7.86 1.38 12.54
N GLU A 37 -7.00 2.16 11.90
CA GLU A 37 -7.40 3.35 11.14
C GLU A 37 -7.62 3.03 9.66
N ALA A 38 -7.64 1.75 9.27
CA ALA A 38 -7.75 1.38 7.86
C ALA A 38 -8.99 2.00 7.21
N PRO A 39 -8.84 2.72 6.08
CA PRO A 39 -9.98 3.21 5.33
C PRO A 39 -10.73 2.04 4.69
N ASN A 40 -12.03 2.21 4.48
CA ASN A 40 -12.90 1.17 3.94
C ASN A 40 -12.42 0.69 2.57
N GLU A 41 -11.91 1.59 1.72
CA GLU A 41 -11.36 1.25 0.40
C GLU A 41 -10.22 0.24 0.47
N ILE A 42 -9.41 0.26 1.55
CA ILE A 42 -8.39 -0.75 1.77
C ILE A 42 -9.00 -2.03 2.28
N MET A 43 -9.96 -1.96 3.20
CA MET A 43 -10.66 -3.15 3.70
C MET A 43 -11.34 -3.93 2.56
N THR A 44 -12.00 -3.23 1.63
CA THR A 44 -12.74 -3.82 0.51
C THR A 44 -11.87 -4.02 -0.75
N LEU A 45 -10.58 -3.65 -0.72
CA LEU A 45 -9.69 -3.71 -1.89
C LEU A 45 -9.66 -5.11 -2.54
N GLY A 46 -9.78 -6.12 -1.69
CA GLY A 46 -9.69 -7.53 -2.05
C GLY A 46 -11.00 -8.30 -2.02
N ASP A 47 -12.14 -7.65 -1.77
CA ASP A 47 -13.45 -8.31 -1.73
C ASP A 47 -13.76 -9.02 -3.05
N ASP A 48 -13.51 -8.34 -4.18
CA ASP A 48 -13.69 -8.90 -5.54
C ASP A 48 -12.75 -10.08 -5.82
N LEU A 49 -11.58 -10.09 -5.17
CA LEU A 49 -10.52 -11.07 -5.36
C LEU A 49 -10.57 -12.18 -4.30
N GLN A 50 -11.54 -12.11 -3.37
CA GLN A 50 -11.66 -12.99 -2.21
C GLN A 50 -10.34 -13.14 -1.44
N ALA A 51 -9.62 -12.03 -1.25
CA ALA A 51 -8.27 -12.04 -0.69
C ALA A 51 -8.05 -10.89 0.28
N ASP A 52 -7.63 -11.21 1.51
CA ASP A 52 -7.34 -10.18 2.52
C ASP A 52 -6.13 -9.32 2.10
N PRO A 53 -6.31 -7.99 2.02
CA PRO A 53 -5.23 -7.07 1.70
C PRO A 53 -4.13 -7.16 2.76
N GLY A 54 -2.93 -7.58 2.33
CA GLY A 54 -1.75 -7.67 3.19
C GLY A 54 -0.87 -6.43 3.07
N TYR A 55 -0.38 -5.94 4.21
CA TYR A 55 0.65 -4.91 4.26
C TYR A 55 1.97 -5.45 3.73
N LEU A 56 2.61 -4.70 2.83
CA LEU A 56 3.90 -5.06 2.25
C LEU A 56 5.05 -4.31 2.90
N ARG A 57 5.01 -2.96 2.84
CA ARG A 57 6.06 -2.07 3.31
C ARG A 57 5.61 -0.61 3.23
N ARG A 58 6.42 0.29 3.78
CA ARG A 58 6.25 1.72 3.63
C ARG A 58 7.14 2.26 2.50
N ILE A 59 6.63 3.23 1.74
CA ILE A 59 7.36 4.00 0.73
C ILE A 59 7.17 5.47 1.10
N ASN A 60 8.17 6.09 1.75
CA ASN A 60 8.04 7.43 2.35
C ASN A 60 6.82 7.52 3.28
N ARG A 61 5.83 8.38 2.97
CA ARG A 61 4.58 8.46 3.73
C ARG A 61 3.53 7.43 3.31
N TYR A 62 3.72 6.76 2.17
CA TYR A 62 2.74 5.83 1.65
C TYR A 62 2.88 4.42 2.22
N LEU A 63 1.78 3.84 2.68
CA LEU A 63 1.64 2.47 3.15
C LEU A 63 1.21 1.59 1.98
N LEU A 64 2.06 0.64 1.59
CA LEU A 64 1.77 -0.24 0.46
C LEU A 64 1.05 -1.52 0.92
N TRP A 65 -0.13 -1.72 0.35
CA TRP A 65 -1.00 -2.87 0.54
C TRP A 65 -1.15 -3.66 -0.76
N ARG A 66 -1.45 -4.95 -0.62
CA ARG A 66 -1.74 -5.83 -1.76
C ARG A 66 -2.88 -6.77 -1.43
N ALA A 67 -3.91 -6.74 -2.26
CA ALA A 67 -4.95 -7.74 -2.34
C ALA A 67 -4.72 -8.66 -3.55
N GLY A 68 -5.09 -9.93 -3.40
CA GLY A 68 -5.08 -10.91 -4.49
C GLY A 68 -4.03 -12.02 -4.34
N PRO A 69 -4.29 -13.18 -4.97
CA PRO A 69 -3.48 -14.39 -4.86
C PRO A 69 -2.04 -14.24 -5.39
N ALA A 70 -1.14 -15.06 -4.86
CA ALA A 70 0.30 -15.04 -5.16
C ALA A 70 0.67 -15.48 -6.60
N VAL A 71 -0.22 -16.19 -7.32
CA VAL A 71 0.13 -16.90 -8.57
C VAL A 71 -0.86 -16.63 -9.69
N ARG A 72 -0.36 -16.14 -10.84
CA ARG A 72 -1.06 -16.04 -12.16
C ARG A 72 -2.52 -15.59 -12.10
N ALA A 73 -2.82 -14.62 -11.27
CA ALA A 73 -4.16 -14.10 -11.11
C ALA A 73 -4.10 -12.60 -10.80
N ARG A 74 -5.23 -11.93 -11.01
CA ARG A 74 -5.38 -10.49 -10.81
C ARG A 74 -4.93 -10.13 -9.39
N ALA A 75 -4.10 -9.10 -9.27
CA ALA A 75 -3.65 -8.56 -8.00
C ALA A 75 -3.91 -7.06 -7.98
N ARG A 76 -4.34 -6.53 -6.84
CA ARG A 76 -4.60 -5.11 -6.66
C ARG A 76 -3.68 -4.57 -5.58
N TYR A 77 -2.91 -3.56 -5.92
CA TYR A 77 -2.07 -2.83 -4.98
C TYR A 77 -2.78 -1.54 -4.60
N ALA A 78 -2.60 -1.13 -3.36
CA ALA A 78 -3.04 0.17 -2.91
C ALA A 78 -1.95 0.85 -2.08
N ALA A 79 -1.81 2.15 -2.24
CA ALA A 79 -0.94 3.00 -1.46
C ALA A 79 -1.81 4.02 -0.74
N VAL A 80 -1.78 4.01 0.59
CA VAL A 80 -2.48 5.01 1.41
C VAL A 80 -1.47 5.95 2.03
N ASP A 81 -1.74 7.24 1.99
CA ASP A 81 -0.93 8.22 2.69
C ASP A 81 -1.09 8.06 4.21
N SER A 82 0.02 7.89 4.94
CA SER A 82 0.01 7.75 6.40
C SER A 82 -0.40 9.02 7.15
N THR A 83 -0.39 10.19 6.50
CA THR A 83 -0.83 11.46 7.11
C THR A 83 -2.25 11.85 6.71
N ASP A 84 -2.77 11.31 5.62
CA ASP A 84 -4.12 11.56 5.11
C ASP A 84 -4.72 10.28 4.52
N LEU A 85 -5.52 9.57 5.31
CA LEU A 85 -6.03 8.24 4.96
C LEU A 85 -7.07 8.26 3.84
N GLU A 86 -7.57 9.44 3.43
CA GLU A 86 -8.45 9.60 2.27
C GLU A 86 -7.66 9.59 0.95
N ARG A 87 -6.34 9.78 1.01
CA ARG A 87 -5.45 9.76 -0.17
C ARG A 87 -4.99 8.36 -0.47
N ILE A 88 -5.77 7.69 -1.31
CA ILE A 88 -5.57 6.29 -1.67
C ILE A 88 -5.32 6.18 -3.18
N TRP A 89 -4.23 5.54 -3.54
CA TRP A 89 -3.86 5.27 -4.92
C TRP A 89 -3.89 3.77 -5.17
N THR A 90 -4.57 3.33 -6.22
CA THR A 90 -4.67 1.90 -6.56
C THR A 90 -3.94 1.59 -7.85
N PHE A 91 -3.33 0.41 -7.91
CA PHE A 91 -2.71 -0.16 -9.10
C PHE A 91 -3.19 -1.59 -9.29
N GLU A 92 -3.90 -1.85 -10.37
CA GLU A 92 -4.37 -3.18 -10.73
C GLU A 92 -3.35 -3.87 -11.63
N LEU A 93 -3.10 -5.15 -11.36
CA LEU A 93 -2.28 -6.03 -12.17
C LEU A 93 -3.17 -7.17 -12.67
N ASP A 94 -3.18 -7.42 -13.97
CA ASP A 94 -3.89 -8.53 -14.59
C ASP A 94 -3.07 -9.84 -14.53
N ALA A 95 -3.69 -10.94 -14.99
CA ALA A 95 -3.04 -12.25 -15.03
C ALA A 95 -1.95 -12.36 -16.11
N GLU A 96 -1.92 -11.44 -17.07
CA GLU A 96 -0.94 -11.35 -18.16
C GLU A 96 0.31 -10.55 -17.74
N GLY A 97 0.25 -9.87 -16.59
CA GLY A 97 1.32 -9.06 -16.03
C GLY A 97 1.29 -7.60 -16.49
N ASN A 98 0.25 -7.18 -17.21
CA ASN A 98 0.01 -5.76 -17.43
C ASN A 98 -0.63 -5.18 -16.17
N GLY A 99 -0.38 -3.90 -15.92
CA GLY A 99 -1.09 -3.23 -14.86
C GLY A 99 -1.32 -1.78 -15.17
N GLU A 100 -2.26 -1.20 -14.46
CA GLU A 100 -2.66 0.19 -14.61
C GLU A 100 -2.99 0.75 -13.23
N GLY A 101 -2.53 1.97 -12.95
CA GLY A 101 -2.87 2.64 -11.70
C GLY A 101 -2.62 4.13 -11.75
N LEU A 102 -3.46 4.88 -11.06
CA LEU A 102 -3.30 6.32 -10.87
C LEU A 102 -2.21 6.58 -9.81
N GLY A 103 -1.25 7.43 -10.14
CA GLY A 103 -0.23 7.91 -9.19
C GLY A 103 -0.65 9.23 -8.53
N PRO A 104 0.04 9.63 -7.44
CA PRO A 104 -0.17 10.94 -6.81
C PRO A 104 0.17 12.13 -7.71
N ASP A 105 0.97 11.90 -8.75
CA ASP A 105 1.24 12.87 -9.83
C ASP A 105 0.05 13.11 -10.77
N GLY A 106 -1.09 12.43 -10.55
CA GLY A 106 -2.28 12.53 -11.40
C GLY A 106 -2.13 11.80 -12.74
N MET A 107 -1.05 11.02 -12.94
CA MET A 107 -0.81 10.27 -14.17
C MET A 107 -1.22 8.80 -14.03
N ILE A 108 -1.70 8.22 -15.12
CA ILE A 108 -1.96 6.79 -15.22
C ILE A 108 -0.65 6.08 -15.59
N HIS A 109 -0.21 5.18 -14.73
CA HIS A 109 1.01 4.39 -14.90
C HIS A 109 0.66 2.99 -15.36
N SER A 110 1.24 2.54 -16.49
CA SER A 110 1.08 1.17 -16.99
C SER A 110 2.12 0.18 -16.43
N ARG A 111 3.05 0.68 -15.61
CA ARG A 111 4.13 -0.12 -15.02
C ARG A 111 4.16 0.08 -13.51
N PHE A 112 4.12 -1.03 -12.79
CA PHE A 112 4.18 -1.03 -11.33
C PHE A 112 5.44 -0.34 -10.77
N ARG A 113 6.56 -0.42 -11.50
CA ARG A 113 7.78 0.28 -11.10
C ARG A 113 7.60 1.80 -11.14
N THR A 114 7.08 2.33 -12.24
CA THR A 114 6.90 3.78 -12.44
C THR A 114 5.86 4.34 -11.49
N TRP A 115 4.79 3.59 -11.22
CA TRP A 115 3.81 3.93 -10.18
C TRP A 115 4.46 4.07 -8.80
N LYS A 116 5.35 3.15 -8.40
CA LYS A 116 6.09 3.27 -7.13
C LYS A 116 7.09 4.42 -7.11
N GLU A 117 7.71 4.73 -8.25
CA GLU A 117 8.60 5.89 -8.39
C GLU A 117 7.78 7.18 -8.14
N SER A 118 6.59 7.30 -8.74
CA SER A 118 5.66 8.41 -8.49
C SER A 118 5.27 8.57 -7.01
N LEU A 119 4.94 7.48 -6.31
CA LEU A 119 4.69 7.52 -4.85
C LEU A 119 5.88 7.98 -4.04
N ARG A 120 7.09 7.62 -4.46
CA ARG A 120 8.33 7.99 -3.78
C ARG A 120 8.68 9.45 -4.04
N ASP A 121 8.51 9.90 -5.27
CA ASP A 121 8.90 11.20 -5.78
C ASP A 121 7.73 12.21 -5.76
N ASP A 122 6.69 11.92 -4.96
CA ASP A 122 5.50 12.74 -4.83
C ASP A 122 5.86 14.19 -4.43
N PRO A 123 5.52 15.19 -5.28
CA PRO A 123 5.94 16.57 -5.08
C PRO A 123 5.42 17.18 -3.78
N GLU A 124 4.28 16.72 -3.27
CA GLU A 124 3.75 17.24 -2.00
C GLU A 124 4.56 16.77 -0.79
N LEU A 125 5.52 15.85 -0.94
CA LEU A 125 6.51 15.55 0.11
C LEU A 125 7.49 16.72 0.33
N GLY A 126 7.66 17.60 -0.65
CA GLY A 126 8.54 18.76 -0.58
C GLY A 126 7.81 20.07 -0.24
N SER A 127 6.48 20.10 -0.30
CA SER A 127 5.69 21.33 -0.18
C SER A 127 5.39 21.76 1.26
N GLU A 128 5.66 20.91 2.26
CA GLU A 128 5.48 21.24 3.68
C GLU A 128 6.68 21.95 4.32
N SER A 129 7.70 22.33 3.54
CA SER A 129 8.89 23.06 4.02
C SER A 129 9.03 24.44 3.39
N GLU A 130 7.94 25.21 3.27
CA GLU A 130 8.02 26.64 2.94
C GLU A 130 6.79 27.39 3.48
N SER A 131 6.56 27.32 4.79
CA SER A 131 5.52 28.12 5.46
C SER A 131 5.89 28.48 6.90
N ASP A 132 7.15 28.84 7.15
CA ASP A 132 7.54 29.49 8.40
C ASP A 132 8.72 30.44 8.13
N GLU A 133 8.45 31.63 7.59
CA GLU A 133 9.10 32.91 7.98
C GLU A 133 8.47 34.08 7.21
N VAL A 134 7.30 34.57 7.67
CA VAL A 134 6.85 35.96 7.39
C VAL A 134 6.01 36.51 8.54
N SER A 135 6.66 37.11 9.54
CA SER A 135 6.33 38.43 10.13
C SER A 135 7.16 38.74 11.37
#